data_AF-A0A7C6AK63-F1
#
_entry.id   AF-A0A7C6AK63-F1
#
_cell.length_a   1.000
_cell.length_b   1.000
_cell.length_c   1.000
_cell.angle_alpha   90.00
_cell.angle_beta   90.00
_cell.angle_gamma   90.00
#
_symmetry.space_group_name_H-M   'P 1'
#
loop_
_entity.id
_entity.type
_entity.pdbx_description
1 polymer ?
#
loop_
_entity_poly.entity_id
_entity_poly.type
_entity_poly.pdbx_seq_one_letter_code
_entity_poly.pdbx_strand_id
1 'polypeptide(L)'
;MWRALGHGIIVVMIALALALPWYVKNYHDFRSGAQNALYVDSKLEGDPTRFWPSLIWYLAALKDVLISRWLLPFFLGGWAAFFLWSRNWLALSFSLAWFFPSLLIFILIPNKDARFILPLLPSLALLSSAGLNSIPWKRTKLAVVIALIIIASYQFSAISFGWPKFIEHPYTHRAVREDWQVDKILAGLKTAFPEKELRLAVLANQPYFNPNLFHFYGAVQAPSFKIDSVGDRPLNFTQLTAYHFLILKTGDIALEHTARHRRAFLSKFWPWLEGENKGPSFILWGKWPLPDGSEALVYQIEK
;
A
#
# COMPACT_ATOMS: atom_id res chain seq x y z
N MET A 1 28.57 12.67 -26.81
CA MET A 1 27.11 12.92 -26.90
C MET A 1 26.35 11.75 -27.53
N TRP A 2 26.68 11.33 -28.77
CA TRP A 2 26.00 10.23 -29.47
C TRP A 2 25.98 8.87 -28.76
N ARG A 3 27.09 8.47 -28.12
CA ARG A 3 27.15 7.22 -27.35
C ARG A 3 26.22 7.23 -26.13
N ALA A 4 26.13 8.35 -25.42
CA ALA A 4 25.25 8.50 -24.27
C ALA A 4 23.77 8.47 -24.69
N LEU A 5 23.45 9.12 -25.82
CA LEU A 5 22.12 9.06 -26.42
C LEU A 5 21.75 7.62 -26.82
N GLY A 6 22.69 6.90 -27.44
CA GLY A 6 22.51 5.49 -27.81
C GLY A 6 22.25 4.59 -26.60
N HIS A 7 23.03 4.72 -25.52
CA HIS A 7 22.78 3.98 -24.28
C HIS A 7 21.43 4.33 -23.66
N GLY A 8 21.05 5.61 -23.66
CA GLY A 8 19.74 6.05 -23.15
C GLY A 8 18.58 5.41 -23.90
N ILE A 9 18.66 5.37 -25.24
CA ILE A 9 17.66 4.70 -26.08
C ILE A 9 17.61 3.20 -25.76
N ILE A 10 18.75 2.53 -25.63
CA ILE A 10 18.81 1.11 -25.29
C ILE A 10 18.13 0.85 -23.93
N VAL A 11 18.40 1.67 -22.92
CA VAL A 11 17.76 1.54 -21.60
C VAL A 11 16.25 1.71 -21.68
N VAL A 12 15.77 2.71 -22.42
CA VAL A 12 14.33 2.93 -22.64
C VAL A 12 13.71 1.75 -23.38
N MET A 13 14.37 1.22 -24.41
CA MET A 13 13.90 0.06 -25.17
C MET A 13 13.81 -1.19 -24.30
N ILE A 14 14.82 -1.44 -23.45
CA ILE A 14 14.79 -2.56 -22.50
C ILE A 14 13.65 -2.37 -21.49
N ALA A 15 13.50 -1.18 -20.92
CA ALA A 15 12.42 -0.88 -19.98
C ALA A 15 11.03 -1.10 -20.61
N LEU A 16 10.83 -0.64 -21.84
CA LEU A 16 9.59 -0.85 -22.59
C LEU A 16 9.36 -2.33 -22.91
N ALA A 17 10.39 -3.05 -23.39
CA ALA A 17 10.28 -4.47 -23.70
C ALA A 17 9.85 -5.31 -22.48
N LEU A 18 10.33 -4.93 -21.29
CA LEU A 18 9.98 -5.60 -20.03
C LEU A 18 8.59 -5.20 -19.51
N ALA A 19 8.24 -3.91 -19.56
CA ALA A 19 7.02 -3.41 -18.93
C ALA A 19 5.78 -3.50 -19.84
N LEU A 20 5.94 -3.26 -21.14
CA LEU A 20 4.83 -3.10 -22.08
C LEU A 20 3.91 -4.32 -22.17
N PRO A 21 4.40 -5.58 -22.18
CA PRO A 21 3.52 -6.75 -22.26
C PRO A 21 2.50 -6.81 -21.12
N TRP A 22 2.91 -6.42 -19.90
CA TRP A 22 2.01 -6.37 -18.75
C TRP A 22 0.99 -5.24 -18.89
N TYR A 23 1.42 -4.03 -19.28
CA TYR A 23 0.51 -2.90 -19.46
C TYR A 23 -0.50 -3.10 -20.58
N VAL A 24 -0.09 -3.75 -21.68
CA VAL A 24 -1.00 -4.08 -22.79
C VAL A 24 -2.05 -5.08 -22.32
N LYS A 25 -1.64 -6.16 -21.63
CA LYS A 25 -2.57 -7.17 -21.09
C LYS A 25 -3.56 -6.60 -20.08
N ASN A 26 -3.12 -5.68 -19.22
CA ASN A 26 -3.91 -5.14 -18.11
C ASN A 26 -4.41 -3.72 -18.36
N TYR A 27 -4.40 -3.23 -19.60
CA TYR A 27 -4.64 -1.81 -19.91
C TYR A 27 -5.98 -1.31 -19.37
N HIS A 28 -7.05 -2.09 -19.54
CA HIS A 28 -8.39 -1.72 -19.10
C HIS A 28 -8.45 -1.55 -17.58
N ASP A 29 -7.94 -2.52 -16.84
CA ASP A 29 -7.94 -2.52 -15.38
C ASP A 29 -7.01 -1.43 -14.83
N PHE A 30 -5.83 -1.25 -15.44
CA PHE A 30 -4.90 -0.17 -15.13
C PHE A 30 -5.56 1.19 -15.35
N ARG A 31 -6.22 1.41 -16.50
CA ARG A 31 -6.90 2.67 -16.81
C ARG A 31 -8.02 2.97 -15.81
N SER A 32 -8.85 1.97 -15.49
CA SER A 32 -9.92 2.14 -14.51
C SER A 32 -9.37 2.46 -13.11
N GLY A 33 -8.35 1.74 -12.67
CA GLY A 33 -7.67 2.01 -11.39
C GLY A 33 -7.02 3.40 -11.36
N ALA A 34 -6.30 3.77 -12.43
CA ALA A 34 -5.67 5.08 -12.56
C ALA A 34 -6.70 6.21 -12.54
N GLN A 35 -7.84 6.07 -13.21
CA GLN A 35 -8.90 7.07 -13.18
C GLN A 35 -9.49 7.24 -11.78
N ASN A 36 -9.74 6.15 -11.06
CA ASN A 36 -10.21 6.24 -9.67
C ASN A 36 -9.18 6.93 -8.77
N ALA A 37 -7.91 6.51 -8.84
CA ALA A 37 -6.83 7.13 -8.07
C ALA A 37 -6.68 8.63 -8.36
N LEU A 38 -6.76 9.03 -9.64
CA LEU A 38 -6.52 10.41 -10.06
C LEU A 38 -7.69 11.36 -9.79
N TYR A 39 -8.94 10.87 -9.74
CA TYR A 39 -10.12 11.75 -9.70
C TYR A 39 -11.02 11.55 -8.48
N VAL A 40 -11.04 10.35 -7.91
CA VAL A 40 -11.88 9.99 -6.78
C VAL A 40 -11.07 10.08 -5.50
N ASP A 41 -9.98 9.31 -5.41
CA ASP A 41 -9.19 9.18 -4.18
C ASP A 41 -8.57 10.52 -3.79
N SER A 42 -7.94 11.22 -4.75
CA SER A 42 -7.34 12.54 -4.49
C SER A 42 -8.32 13.59 -3.96
N LYS A 43 -9.61 13.51 -4.33
CA LYS A 43 -10.63 14.44 -3.83
C LYS A 43 -11.09 14.08 -2.42
N LEU A 44 -11.17 12.79 -2.12
CA LEU A 44 -11.60 12.28 -0.82
C LEU A 44 -10.52 12.48 0.23
N GLU A 45 -9.25 12.27 -0.14
CA GLU A 45 -8.10 12.46 0.74
C GLU A 45 -7.75 13.94 0.94
N GLY A 46 -8.33 14.84 0.12
CA GLY A 46 -8.10 16.28 0.21
C GLY A 46 -6.75 16.70 -0.36
N ASP A 47 -6.23 15.94 -1.32
CA ASP A 47 -4.90 16.14 -1.85
C ASP A 47 -4.74 17.45 -2.64
N PRO A 48 -3.59 18.12 -2.51
CA PRO A 48 -3.28 19.24 -3.39
C PRO A 48 -3.14 18.77 -4.83
N THR A 49 -3.88 19.41 -5.74
CA THR A 49 -3.84 19.10 -7.19
C THR A 49 -3.02 20.10 -8.01
N ARG A 50 -2.78 21.29 -7.46
CA ARG A 50 -1.97 22.33 -8.11
C ARG A 50 -0.48 22.10 -7.88
N PHE A 51 0.34 22.57 -8.82
CA PHE A 51 1.80 22.38 -8.79
C PHE A 51 2.45 22.82 -7.47
N TRP A 52 2.27 24.09 -7.06
CA TRP A 52 2.93 24.64 -5.88
C TRP A 52 2.48 23.97 -4.57
N PRO A 53 1.17 23.80 -4.29
CA PRO A 53 0.73 23.05 -3.12
C PRO A 53 1.24 21.60 -3.11
N SER A 54 1.30 20.93 -4.27
CA SER A 54 1.84 19.57 -4.39
C SER A 54 3.33 19.51 -4.09
N LEU A 55 4.11 20.48 -4.58
CA LEU A 55 5.53 20.58 -4.27
C LEU A 55 5.75 20.79 -2.76
N ILE A 56 5.02 21.71 -2.14
CA ILE A 56 5.09 21.98 -0.70
C ILE A 56 4.74 20.70 0.08
N TRP A 57 3.68 19.99 -0.33
CA TRP A 57 3.28 18.74 0.27
C TRP A 57 4.39 17.68 0.20
N TYR A 58 5.03 17.48 -0.95
CA TYR A 58 6.12 16.50 -1.07
C TYR A 58 7.39 16.91 -0.32
N LEU A 59 7.69 18.22 -0.23
CA LEU A 59 8.80 18.70 0.61
C LEU A 59 8.52 18.46 2.10
N ALA A 60 7.27 18.66 2.54
CA ALA A 60 6.84 18.31 3.88
C ALA A 60 6.91 16.79 4.10
N ALA A 61 6.38 15.98 3.19
CA ALA A 61 6.44 14.52 3.24
C ALA A 61 7.90 14.01 3.32
N LEU A 62 8.80 14.60 2.54
CA LEU A 62 10.23 14.28 2.60
C LEU A 62 10.81 14.51 3.99
N LYS A 63 10.45 15.61 4.65
CA LYS A 63 10.97 16.02 5.96
C LYS A 63 10.28 15.38 7.16
N ASP A 64 8.98 15.13 7.07
CA ASP A 64 8.15 14.66 8.20
C ASP A 64 7.93 13.15 8.17
N VAL A 65 8.02 12.52 6.98
CA VAL A 65 7.68 11.11 6.79
C VAL A 65 8.85 10.28 6.29
N LEU A 66 9.74 10.82 5.45
CA LEU A 66 10.78 10.00 4.82
C LEU A 66 12.15 10.17 5.45
N ILE A 67 12.54 11.41 5.72
CA ILE A 67 13.78 11.76 6.40
C ILE A 67 13.41 12.08 7.83
N SER A 68 13.83 11.23 8.76
CA SER A 68 13.65 11.50 10.19
C SER A 68 14.16 12.87 10.59
N ARG A 69 13.48 13.53 11.53
CA ARG A 69 14.01 14.75 12.19
C ARG A 69 15.43 14.57 12.74
N TRP A 70 15.80 13.36 13.16
CA TRP A 70 17.12 13.04 13.71
C TRP A 70 18.19 12.84 12.64
N LEU A 71 17.79 12.39 11.44
CA LEU A 71 18.67 12.17 10.30
C LEU A 71 18.79 13.41 9.40
N LEU A 72 17.80 14.31 9.46
CA LEU A 72 17.76 15.54 8.68
C LEU A 72 19.04 16.40 8.81
N PRO A 73 19.65 16.59 10.00
CA PRO A 73 20.90 17.34 10.12
C PRO A 73 22.07 16.70 9.36
N PHE A 74 22.16 15.36 9.31
CA PHE A 74 23.18 14.67 8.53
C PHE A 74 22.94 14.82 7.03
N PHE A 75 21.67 14.82 6.63
CA PHE A 75 21.25 15.03 5.26
C PHE A 75 21.67 16.42 4.76
N LEU A 76 21.25 17.46 5.49
CA LEU A 76 21.55 18.86 5.16
C LEU A 76 23.03 19.18 5.34
N GLY A 77 23.66 18.68 6.40
CA GLY A 77 25.09 18.83 6.65
C GLY A 77 25.93 18.18 5.55
N GLY A 78 25.51 17.01 5.05
CA GLY A 78 26.09 16.38 3.88
C GLY A 78 25.98 17.26 2.63
N TRP A 79 24.82 17.85 2.34
CA TRP A 79 24.70 18.75 1.19
C TRP A 79 25.55 20.01 1.33
N ALA A 80 25.56 20.64 2.51
CA ALA A 80 26.42 21.78 2.78
C ALA A 80 27.89 21.42 2.57
N ALA A 81 28.33 20.28 3.13
CA ALA A 81 29.67 19.75 2.94
C ALA A 81 30.01 19.50 1.47
N PHE A 82 29.06 18.97 0.69
CA PHE A 82 29.23 18.73 -0.74
C PHE A 82 29.53 20.03 -1.50
N PHE A 83 28.75 21.09 -1.27
CA PHE A 83 28.95 22.38 -1.94
C PHE A 83 30.21 23.13 -1.45
N LEU A 84 30.60 22.92 -0.19
CA LEU A 84 31.81 23.53 0.38
C LEU A 84 33.09 22.85 -0.09
N TRP A 85 33.16 21.52 -0.06
CA TRP A 85 34.42 20.78 -0.20
C TRP A 85 34.50 19.83 -1.40
N SER A 86 33.41 19.16 -1.79
CA SER A 86 33.45 18.20 -2.91
C SER A 86 33.41 18.89 -4.27
N ARG A 87 32.40 19.75 -4.47
CA ARG A 87 32.12 20.45 -5.74
C ARG A 87 32.15 19.55 -6.98
N ASN A 88 31.83 18.27 -6.84
CA ASN A 88 31.78 17.33 -7.95
C ASN A 88 30.51 17.54 -8.78
N TRP A 89 30.58 18.44 -9.76
CA TRP A 89 29.46 18.80 -10.61
C TRP A 89 28.83 17.60 -11.34
N LEU A 90 29.61 16.58 -11.70
CA LEU A 90 29.08 15.38 -12.36
C LEU A 90 28.19 14.58 -11.40
N ALA A 91 28.62 14.39 -10.15
CA ALA A 91 27.81 13.74 -9.12
C ALA A 91 26.54 14.52 -8.79
N LEU A 92 26.62 15.86 -8.80
CA LEU A 92 25.45 16.72 -8.65
C LEU A 92 24.50 16.54 -9.84
N SER A 93 24.98 16.68 -11.07
CA SER A 93 24.17 16.53 -12.28
C SER A 93 23.49 15.17 -12.34
N PHE A 94 24.19 14.09 -11.99
CA PHE A 94 23.61 12.74 -11.91
C PHE A 94 22.47 12.67 -10.87
N SER A 95 22.70 13.18 -9.66
CA SER A 95 21.71 13.15 -8.59
C SER A 95 20.48 14.00 -8.93
N LEU A 96 20.68 15.18 -9.52
CA LEU A 96 19.60 16.06 -9.95
C LEU A 96 18.80 15.49 -11.13
N ALA A 97 19.47 14.85 -12.09
CA ALA A 97 18.82 14.19 -13.22
C ALA A 97 17.98 12.97 -12.80
N TRP A 98 18.32 12.33 -11.69
CA TRP A 98 17.45 11.32 -11.05
C TRP A 98 16.28 12.00 -10.33
N PHE A 99 16.59 12.96 -9.46
CA PHE A 99 15.63 13.54 -8.52
C PHE A 99 14.51 14.32 -9.20
N PHE A 100 14.84 15.30 -10.04
CA PHE A 100 13.87 16.28 -10.54
C PHE A 100 12.83 15.70 -11.51
N PRO A 101 13.19 14.90 -12.53
CA PRO A 101 12.20 14.35 -13.45
C PRO A 101 11.18 13.47 -12.72
N SER A 102 11.67 12.66 -11.78
CA SER A 102 10.84 11.77 -10.97
C SER A 102 9.92 12.57 -10.04
N LEU A 103 10.45 13.57 -9.33
CA LEU A 103 9.65 14.47 -8.49
C LEU A 103 8.57 15.21 -9.30
N LEU A 104 8.92 15.69 -10.50
CA LEU A 104 7.99 16.39 -11.38
C LEU A 104 6.81 15.50 -11.77
N ILE A 105 7.06 14.24 -12.13
CA ILE A 105 5.99 13.27 -12.43
C ILE A 105 5.04 13.15 -11.24
N PHE A 106 5.55 13.00 -10.01
CA PHE A 106 4.71 12.83 -8.83
C PHE A 106 3.96 14.10 -8.42
N ILE A 107 4.53 15.28 -8.66
CA ILE A 107 3.83 16.57 -8.48
C ILE A 107 2.61 16.66 -9.40
N LEU A 108 2.72 16.16 -10.62
CA LEU A 108 1.67 16.23 -11.64
C LEU A 108 0.57 15.18 -11.46
N ILE A 109 0.79 14.14 -10.65
CA ILE A 109 -0.23 13.13 -10.31
C ILE A 109 -1.11 13.69 -9.20
N PRO A 110 -2.44 13.92 -9.40
CA PRO A 110 -3.37 14.37 -8.37
C PRO A 110 -3.26 13.69 -7.01
N ASN A 111 -3.24 12.36 -6.99
CA ASN A 111 -3.09 11.55 -5.78
C ASN A 111 -1.71 11.75 -5.14
N LYS A 112 -1.66 12.01 -3.83
CA LYS A 112 -0.42 12.26 -3.10
C LYS A 112 -0.17 11.21 -2.04
N ASP A 113 0.97 10.56 -2.15
CA ASP A 113 1.44 9.64 -1.13
C ASP A 113 2.96 9.80 -0.95
N ALA A 114 3.45 9.86 0.29
CA ALA A 114 4.87 10.02 0.57
C ALA A 114 5.66 8.82 0.03
N ARG A 115 5.03 7.65 -0.07
CA ARG A 115 5.61 6.44 -0.67
C ARG A 115 6.01 6.65 -2.13
N PHE A 116 5.36 7.54 -2.86
CA PHE A 116 5.66 7.78 -4.28
C PHE A 116 7.06 8.36 -4.48
N ILE A 117 7.54 9.19 -3.55
CA ILE A 117 8.87 9.81 -3.65
C ILE A 117 9.96 9.00 -2.91
N LEU A 118 9.66 7.81 -2.37
CA LEU A 118 10.67 6.90 -1.79
C LEU A 118 11.84 6.60 -2.75
N PRO A 119 11.61 6.35 -4.06
CA PRO A 119 12.70 6.10 -5.01
C PRO A 119 13.62 7.31 -5.24
N LEU A 120 13.29 8.49 -4.71
CA LEU A 120 14.14 9.68 -4.77
C LEU A 120 15.19 9.68 -3.65
N LEU A 121 14.94 9.01 -2.53
CA LEU A 121 15.84 9.03 -1.38
C LEU A 121 17.27 8.56 -1.68
N PRO A 122 17.52 7.54 -2.53
CA PRO A 122 18.88 7.13 -2.85
C PRO A 122 19.71 8.23 -3.50
N SER A 123 19.14 9.04 -4.41
CA SER A 123 19.89 10.13 -5.05
C SER A 123 20.28 11.21 -4.04
N LEU A 124 19.35 11.55 -3.14
CA LEU A 124 19.59 12.48 -2.06
C LEU A 124 20.67 11.93 -1.10
N ALA A 125 20.60 10.65 -0.75
CA ALA A 125 21.54 9.99 0.16
C ALA A 125 22.95 9.91 -0.41
N LEU A 126 23.08 9.63 -1.72
CA LEU A 126 24.37 9.63 -2.42
C LEU A 126 25.01 11.02 -2.38
N LEU A 127 24.22 12.07 -2.62
CA LEU A 127 24.71 13.46 -2.56
C LEU A 127 25.18 13.83 -1.15
N SER A 128 24.39 13.50 -0.12
CA SER A 128 24.79 13.71 1.28
C SER A 128 26.05 12.91 1.64
N SER A 129 26.13 11.65 1.21
CA SER A 129 27.30 10.79 1.45
C SER A 129 28.57 11.36 0.80
N ALA A 130 28.49 11.80 -0.45
CA ALA A 130 29.59 12.44 -1.15
C ALA A 130 30.10 13.68 -0.41
N GLY A 131 29.18 14.50 0.11
CA GLY A 131 29.52 15.66 0.91
C GLY A 131 30.14 15.31 2.26
N LEU A 132 29.54 14.40 3.03
CA LEU A 132 30.11 13.94 4.30
C LEU A 132 31.51 13.33 4.11
N ASN A 133 31.75 12.63 3.00
CA ASN A 133 33.07 12.07 2.71
C ASN A 133 34.12 13.16 2.39
N SER A 134 33.68 14.30 1.86
CA SER A 134 34.54 15.44 1.50
C SER A 134 34.97 16.31 2.69
N ILE A 135 34.46 16.05 3.90
CA ILE A 135 34.89 16.75 5.13
C ILE A 135 36.40 16.56 5.31
N PRO A 136 37.20 17.64 5.37
CA PRO A 136 38.67 17.55 5.36
C PRO A 136 39.24 17.02 6.68
N TRP A 137 38.53 17.22 7.78
CA TRP A 137 38.98 16.81 9.11
C TRP A 137 38.62 15.35 9.40
N LYS A 138 39.62 14.45 9.33
CA LYS A 138 39.44 13.00 9.52
C LYS A 138 38.69 12.63 10.82
N ARG A 139 39.05 13.26 11.94
CA ARG A 139 38.41 13.00 13.25
C ARG A 139 36.95 13.44 13.27
N THR A 140 36.66 14.65 12.77
CA THR A 140 35.29 15.17 12.66
C THR A 140 34.46 14.30 11.73
N LYS A 141 34.99 13.92 10.56
CA LYS A 141 34.33 13.01 9.63
C LYS A 141 33.98 11.68 10.30
N LEU A 142 34.95 11.06 10.99
CA LEU A 142 34.73 9.81 11.69
C LEU A 142 33.65 9.95 12.77
N ALA A 143 33.69 11.01 13.57
CA ALA A 143 32.69 11.28 14.59
C ALA A 143 31.28 11.47 14.00
N VAL A 144 31.15 12.21 12.89
CA VAL A 144 29.87 12.40 12.19
C VAL A 144 29.34 11.08 11.62
N VAL A 145 30.20 10.26 11.01
CA VAL A 145 29.81 8.94 10.47
C VAL A 145 29.38 8.00 11.60
N ILE A 146 30.11 7.96 12.71
CA ILE A 146 29.74 7.15 13.89
C ILE A 146 28.38 7.60 14.44
N ALA A 147 28.18 8.91 14.62
CA ALA A 147 26.92 9.46 15.10
C ALA A 147 25.75 9.13 14.16
N LEU A 148 25.96 9.24 12.84
CA LEU A 148 24.98 8.85 11.83
C LEU A 148 24.59 7.37 11.97
N ILE A 149 25.57 6.48 12.06
CA ILE A 149 25.31 5.03 12.20
C ILE A 149 24.53 4.74 13.48
N ILE A 150 24.92 5.33 14.62
CA ILE A 150 24.24 5.15 15.90
C ILE A 150 22.79 5.62 15.82
N ILE A 151 22.55 6.83 15.32
CA ILE A 151 21.21 7.42 15.23
C ILE A 151 20.34 6.65 14.24
N ALA A 152 20.89 6.26 13.08
CA ALA A 152 20.17 5.45 12.10
C ALA A 152 19.80 4.07 12.66
N SER A 153 20.72 3.42 13.37
CA SER A 153 20.50 2.10 13.98
C SER A 153 19.45 2.17 15.09
N TYR A 154 19.53 3.20 15.95
CA TYR A 154 18.53 3.46 16.98
C TYR A 154 17.15 3.69 16.36
N GLN A 155 17.07 4.56 15.35
CA GLN A 155 15.80 4.87 14.70
C GLN A 155 15.20 3.65 14.00
N PHE A 156 16.01 2.92 13.24
CA PHE A 156 15.57 1.69 12.57
C PHE A 156 15.01 0.71 13.60
N SER A 157 15.72 0.48 14.70
CA SER A 157 15.27 -0.42 15.77
C SER A 157 13.97 0.05 16.43
N ALA A 158 13.86 1.36 16.69
CA ALA A 158 12.73 1.97 17.36
C ALA A 158 11.45 1.96 16.51
N ILE A 159 11.58 2.14 15.19
CA ILE A 159 10.46 2.11 14.25
C ILE A 159 10.07 0.66 13.91
N SER A 160 11.05 -0.20 13.58
CA SER A 160 10.79 -1.56 13.11
C SER A 160 10.42 -2.54 14.23
N PHE A 161 11.07 -2.44 15.39
CA PHE A 161 10.90 -3.39 16.49
C PHE A 161 10.31 -2.77 17.75
N GLY A 162 10.10 -1.44 17.76
CA GLY A 162 9.63 -0.75 18.96
C GLY A 162 10.68 -0.66 20.08
N TRP A 163 11.96 -0.89 19.78
CA TRP A 163 13.04 -0.95 20.78
C TRP A 163 14.12 0.12 20.53
N PRO A 164 14.65 0.79 21.58
CA PRO A 164 14.30 0.65 23.00
C PRO A 164 13.00 1.36 23.39
N LYS A 165 12.52 2.27 22.54
CA LYS A 165 11.22 2.91 22.67
C LYS A 165 10.56 2.98 21.30
N PHE A 166 9.30 2.58 21.23
CA PHE A 166 8.51 2.72 20.00
C PHE A 166 8.42 4.20 19.60
N ILE A 167 8.82 4.48 18.35
CA ILE A 167 8.64 5.78 17.72
C ILE A 167 7.49 5.62 16.75
N GLU A 168 6.40 6.33 17.00
CA GLU A 168 5.27 6.37 16.10
C GLU A 168 5.69 7.06 14.79
N HIS A 169 5.31 6.46 13.68
CA HIS A 169 5.58 6.93 12.33
C HIS A 169 4.27 6.89 11.54
N PRO A 170 4.02 7.80 10.59
CA PRO A 170 2.77 7.82 9.81
C PRO A 170 2.44 6.50 9.11
N TYR A 171 3.44 5.65 8.87
CA TYR A 171 3.29 4.32 8.26
C TYR A 171 3.55 3.14 9.20
N THR A 172 3.85 3.38 10.48
CA THR A 172 4.01 2.29 11.45
C THR A 172 2.98 2.43 12.55
N HIS A 173 1.99 1.56 12.48
CA HIS A 173 1.04 1.36 13.56
C HIS A 173 1.42 0.09 14.32
N ARG A 174 1.11 0.06 15.62
CA ARG A 174 1.23 -1.18 16.38
C ARG A 174 0.32 -2.22 15.76
N ALA A 175 0.76 -3.48 15.79
CA ALA A 175 -0.12 -4.60 15.46
C ALA A 175 -1.36 -4.51 16.34
N VAL A 176 -2.53 -4.41 15.70
CA VAL A 176 -3.81 -4.43 16.39
C VAL A 176 -3.98 -5.80 17.05
N ARG A 177 -4.33 -5.81 18.34
CA ARG A 177 -4.48 -7.03 19.15
C ARG A 177 -5.92 -7.54 19.20
N GLU A 178 -6.84 -6.80 18.60
CA GLU A 178 -8.25 -7.16 18.54
C GLU A 178 -8.44 -8.43 17.70
N ASP A 179 -9.33 -9.29 18.17
CA ASP A 179 -9.65 -10.53 17.48
C ASP A 179 -10.83 -10.31 16.51
N TRP A 180 -10.48 -10.12 15.24
CA TRP A 180 -11.42 -9.94 14.13
C TRP A 180 -12.06 -11.26 13.64
N GLN A 181 -11.90 -12.35 14.41
CA GLN A 181 -12.58 -13.64 14.23
C GLN A 181 -12.26 -14.39 12.91
N VAL A 182 -11.41 -13.83 12.04
CA VAL A 182 -11.03 -14.43 10.75
C VAL A 182 -10.48 -15.84 10.96
N ASP A 183 -9.61 -16.00 11.96
CA ASP A 183 -9.03 -17.30 12.32
C ASP A 183 -10.11 -18.31 12.70
N LYS A 184 -11.03 -17.92 13.59
CA LYS A 184 -12.11 -18.79 14.07
C LYS A 184 -13.13 -19.15 12.99
N ILE A 185 -13.46 -18.21 12.10
CA ILE A 185 -14.35 -18.45 10.96
C ILE A 185 -13.76 -19.56 10.07
N LEU A 186 -12.49 -19.43 9.70
CA LEU A 186 -11.82 -20.39 8.84
C LEU A 186 -11.61 -21.75 9.53
N ALA A 187 -11.22 -21.75 10.81
CA ALA A 187 -11.10 -22.97 11.62
C ALA A 187 -12.45 -23.69 11.76
N GLY A 188 -13.54 -22.94 11.96
CA GLY A 188 -14.90 -23.48 12.03
C GLY A 188 -15.32 -24.14 10.72
N LEU A 189 -15.08 -23.48 9.58
CA LEU A 189 -15.37 -24.04 8.25
C LEU A 189 -14.53 -25.29 7.98
N LYS A 190 -13.24 -25.28 8.32
CA LYS A 190 -12.35 -26.44 8.16
C LYS A 190 -12.81 -27.63 9.00
N THR A 191 -13.29 -27.37 10.21
CA THR A 191 -13.78 -28.41 11.12
C THR A 191 -15.12 -28.99 10.65
N ALA A 192 -16.03 -28.13 10.16
CA ALA A 192 -17.34 -28.56 9.67
C ALA A 192 -17.27 -29.26 8.30
N PHE A 193 -16.28 -28.91 7.47
CA PHE A 193 -16.09 -29.45 6.13
C PHE A 193 -14.66 -29.99 5.97
N PRO A 194 -14.31 -31.06 6.71
CA PRO A 194 -12.98 -31.64 6.65
C PRO A 194 -12.69 -32.11 5.22
N GLU A 195 -11.46 -31.90 4.76
CA GLU A 195 -10.94 -32.34 3.45
C GLU A 195 -11.63 -31.75 2.22
N LYS A 196 -12.59 -30.81 2.36
CA LYS A 196 -13.21 -30.14 1.22
C LYS A 196 -12.38 -28.95 0.74
N GLU A 197 -12.25 -28.84 -0.58
CA GLU A 197 -11.81 -27.61 -1.24
C GLU A 197 -12.97 -26.60 -1.26
N LEU A 198 -13.06 -25.76 -0.23
CA LEU A 198 -14.07 -24.70 -0.18
C LEU A 198 -13.66 -23.51 -1.05
N ARG A 199 -14.66 -22.84 -1.62
CA ARG A 199 -14.51 -21.57 -2.36
C ARG A 199 -15.28 -20.52 -1.59
N LEU A 200 -14.58 -19.52 -1.07
CA LEU A 200 -15.13 -18.50 -0.17
C LEU A 200 -15.14 -17.16 -0.90
N ALA A 201 -16.31 -16.54 -1.03
CA ALA A 201 -16.45 -15.17 -1.51
C ALA A 201 -16.45 -14.23 -0.29
N VAL A 202 -15.48 -13.32 -0.20
CA VAL A 202 -15.42 -12.32 0.87
C VAL A 202 -15.87 -10.98 0.30
N LEU A 203 -17.03 -10.50 0.75
CA LEU A 203 -17.62 -9.25 0.27
C LEU A 203 -17.05 -8.03 1.01
N ALA A 204 -16.76 -8.16 2.31
CA ALA A 204 -16.28 -7.05 3.11
C ALA A 204 -14.83 -6.66 2.73
N ASN A 205 -14.56 -5.36 2.68
CA ASN A 205 -13.24 -4.78 2.41
C ASN A 205 -12.99 -3.57 3.32
N GLN A 206 -12.97 -3.80 4.63
CA GLN A 206 -12.65 -2.80 5.65
C GLN A 206 -11.26 -3.02 6.25
N PRO A 207 -10.67 -2.01 6.90
CA PRO A 207 -9.55 -2.22 7.80
C PRO A 207 -9.84 -3.40 8.73
N TYR A 208 -8.85 -4.31 8.84
CA TYR A 208 -8.89 -5.48 9.73
C TYR A 208 -9.95 -6.57 9.42
N PHE A 209 -10.91 -6.33 8.52
CA PHE A 209 -11.83 -7.35 7.99
C PHE A 209 -11.96 -7.22 6.47
N ASN A 210 -10.99 -7.79 5.77
CA ASN A 210 -10.87 -7.72 4.31
C ASN A 210 -10.33 -9.04 3.75
N PRO A 211 -10.46 -9.28 2.43
CA PRO A 211 -10.12 -10.56 1.82
C PRO A 211 -8.64 -10.92 1.98
N ASN A 212 -7.73 -9.94 2.02
CA ASN A 212 -6.30 -10.20 2.19
C ASN A 212 -5.99 -10.84 3.56
N LEU A 213 -6.73 -10.47 4.61
CA LEU A 213 -6.58 -11.11 5.91
C LEU A 213 -7.06 -12.57 5.86
N PHE A 214 -8.19 -12.83 5.18
CA PHE A 214 -8.68 -14.19 4.95
C PHE A 214 -7.69 -15.02 4.12
N HIS A 215 -7.07 -14.45 3.08
CA HIS A 215 -5.99 -15.11 2.33
C HIS A 215 -4.81 -15.49 3.22
N PHE A 216 -4.36 -14.56 4.07
CA PHE A 216 -3.24 -14.80 4.97
C PHE A 216 -3.53 -15.96 5.94
N TYR A 217 -4.64 -15.90 6.67
CA TYR A 217 -5.02 -16.99 7.60
C TYR A 217 -5.34 -18.27 6.85
N GLY A 218 -6.02 -18.20 5.71
CA GLY A 218 -6.33 -19.34 4.86
C GLY A 218 -5.08 -20.08 4.40
N ALA A 219 -4.05 -19.36 3.95
CA ALA A 219 -2.78 -19.96 3.55
C ALA A 219 -2.09 -20.71 4.71
N VAL A 220 -2.24 -20.23 5.94
CA VAL A 220 -1.62 -20.84 7.13
C VAL A 220 -2.40 -22.06 7.61
N GLN A 221 -3.73 -21.98 7.71
CA GLN A 221 -4.52 -23.01 8.38
C GLN A 221 -5.44 -23.84 7.48
N ALA A 222 -5.82 -23.33 6.31
CA ALA A 222 -6.77 -23.96 5.40
C ALA A 222 -6.30 -23.81 3.93
N PRO A 223 -5.13 -24.35 3.56
CA PRO A 223 -4.52 -24.11 2.24
C PRO A 223 -5.34 -24.66 1.06
N SER A 224 -6.29 -25.56 1.32
CA SER A 224 -7.23 -26.06 0.33
C SER A 224 -8.36 -25.07 -0.02
N PHE A 225 -8.55 -24.01 0.77
CA PHE A 225 -9.60 -23.03 0.53
C PHE A 225 -9.18 -22.03 -0.55
N LYS A 226 -10.06 -21.79 -1.52
CA LYS A 226 -9.90 -20.73 -2.52
C LYS A 226 -10.73 -19.53 -2.08
N ILE A 227 -10.06 -18.43 -1.79
CA ILE A 227 -10.68 -17.22 -1.25
C ILE A 227 -10.64 -16.18 -2.36
N ASP A 228 -11.77 -15.52 -2.64
CA ASP A 228 -11.85 -14.47 -3.66
C ASP A 228 -12.47 -13.21 -3.04
N SER A 229 -11.91 -12.03 -3.37
CA SER A 229 -12.57 -10.73 -3.11
C SER A 229 -13.73 -10.56 -4.07
N VAL A 230 -14.91 -10.23 -3.54
CA VAL A 230 -16.08 -9.90 -4.37
C VAL A 230 -16.62 -8.51 -4.04
N GLY A 231 -17.35 -7.93 -4.99
CA GLY A 231 -17.99 -6.62 -4.83
C GLY A 231 -17.11 -5.42 -5.20
N ASP A 232 -15.90 -5.61 -5.71
CA ASP A 232 -15.11 -4.54 -6.37
C ASP A 232 -15.72 -4.11 -7.72
N ARG A 233 -16.53 -4.99 -8.31
CA ARG A 233 -17.29 -4.79 -9.55
C ARG A 233 -18.75 -5.17 -9.29
N PRO A 234 -19.69 -4.79 -10.18
CA PRO A 234 -21.07 -5.27 -10.10
C PRO A 234 -21.11 -6.80 -9.97
N LEU A 235 -21.80 -7.28 -8.93
CA LEU A 235 -21.92 -8.69 -8.58
C LEU A 235 -23.39 -9.10 -8.64
N ASN A 236 -23.67 -10.19 -9.34
CA ASN A 236 -25.01 -10.78 -9.43
C ASN A 236 -25.09 -12.07 -8.62
N PHE A 237 -26.27 -12.41 -8.08
CA PHE A 237 -26.44 -13.61 -7.24
C PHE A 237 -26.08 -14.90 -7.97
N THR A 238 -26.36 -15.02 -9.26
CA THR A 238 -25.98 -16.23 -10.04
C THR A 238 -24.46 -16.43 -10.08
N GLN A 239 -23.66 -15.36 -10.04
CA GLN A 239 -22.19 -15.49 -9.99
C GLN A 239 -21.72 -16.08 -8.65
N LEU A 240 -22.51 -15.92 -7.58
CA LEU A 240 -22.20 -16.48 -6.28
C LEU A 240 -22.35 -18.01 -6.23
N THR A 241 -23.07 -18.62 -7.16
CA THR A 241 -23.20 -20.10 -7.26
C THR A 241 -21.88 -20.82 -7.57
N ALA A 242 -20.84 -20.07 -7.97
CA ALA A 242 -19.48 -20.59 -8.13
C ALA A 242 -18.73 -20.78 -6.79
N TYR A 243 -19.32 -20.32 -5.69
CA TYR A 243 -18.77 -20.35 -4.34
C TYR A 243 -19.58 -21.26 -3.43
N HIS A 244 -18.93 -21.74 -2.38
CA HIS A 244 -19.56 -22.53 -1.33
C HIS A 244 -20.09 -21.65 -0.20
N PHE A 245 -19.37 -20.56 0.11
CA PHE A 245 -19.72 -19.63 1.17
C PHE A 245 -19.58 -18.18 0.74
N LEU A 246 -20.48 -17.33 1.21
CA LEU A 246 -20.38 -15.88 1.18
C LEU A 246 -20.10 -15.37 2.60
N ILE A 247 -18.98 -14.67 2.77
CA ILE A 247 -18.58 -14.04 4.03
C ILE A 247 -18.80 -12.54 3.89
N LEU A 248 -19.55 -11.97 4.83
CA LEU A 248 -19.88 -10.55 4.86
C LEU A 248 -19.82 -10.00 6.29
N LYS A 249 -19.96 -8.69 6.39
CA LYS A 249 -19.91 -7.94 7.65
C LYS A 249 -21.11 -7.00 7.72
N THR A 250 -21.70 -6.83 8.90
CA THR A 250 -22.74 -5.83 9.15
C THR A 250 -22.14 -4.44 9.42
N GLY A 251 -22.97 -3.40 9.37
CA GLY A 251 -22.50 -2.02 9.48
C GLY A 251 -21.61 -1.64 8.29
N ASP A 252 -20.44 -1.08 8.60
CA ASP A 252 -19.50 -0.63 7.58
C ASP A 252 -18.80 -1.80 6.87
N ILE A 253 -18.99 -1.88 5.55
CA ILE A 253 -18.58 -3.03 4.73
C ILE A 253 -17.34 -2.78 3.87
N ALA A 254 -17.03 -1.53 3.55
CA ALA A 254 -15.82 -1.12 2.87
C ALA A 254 -15.59 0.40 2.99
N LEU A 255 -14.35 0.85 2.78
CA LEU A 255 -14.03 2.27 2.67
C LEU A 255 -14.93 2.92 1.62
N GLU A 256 -15.36 4.16 1.85
CA GLU A 256 -16.42 4.81 1.06
C GLU A 256 -16.15 4.76 -0.46
N HIS A 257 -14.89 4.95 -0.88
CA HIS A 257 -14.48 4.93 -2.28
C HIS A 257 -14.56 3.53 -2.94
N THR A 258 -14.49 2.43 -2.16
CA THR A 258 -14.63 1.05 -2.66
C THR A 258 -15.99 0.41 -2.30
N ALA A 259 -16.85 1.12 -1.57
CA ALA A 259 -18.09 0.58 -1.05
C ALA A 259 -19.24 0.57 -2.06
N ARG A 260 -19.18 1.33 -3.16
CA ARG A 260 -20.31 1.55 -4.08
C ARG A 260 -21.00 0.25 -4.52
N HIS A 261 -20.24 -0.67 -5.11
CA HIS A 261 -20.80 -1.92 -5.64
C HIS A 261 -21.20 -2.90 -4.54
N ARG A 262 -20.46 -2.92 -3.42
CA ARG A 262 -20.80 -3.71 -2.23
C ARG A 262 -22.12 -3.26 -1.60
N ARG A 263 -22.32 -1.95 -1.45
CA ARG A 263 -23.58 -1.36 -0.94
C ARG A 263 -24.75 -1.64 -1.87
N ALA A 264 -24.53 -1.48 -3.18
CA ALA A 264 -25.55 -1.78 -4.19
C ALA A 264 -25.91 -3.28 -4.26
N PHE A 265 -24.97 -4.17 -3.95
CA PHE A 265 -25.23 -5.60 -3.78
C PHE A 265 -26.05 -5.85 -2.51
N LEU A 266 -25.62 -5.32 -1.36
CA LEU A 266 -26.30 -5.54 -0.08
C LEU A 266 -27.73 -5.00 -0.05
N SER A 267 -28.01 -3.87 -0.70
CA SER A 267 -29.37 -3.31 -0.79
C SER A 267 -30.34 -4.23 -1.53
N LYS A 268 -29.84 -5.14 -2.36
CA LYS A 268 -30.62 -6.19 -3.02
C LYS A 268 -30.56 -7.51 -2.27
N PHE A 269 -29.44 -7.79 -1.61
CA PHE A 269 -29.20 -9.04 -0.90
C PHE A 269 -30.11 -9.20 0.31
N TRP A 270 -30.32 -8.16 1.12
CA TRP A 270 -31.19 -8.28 2.30
C TRP A 270 -32.65 -8.61 1.95
N PRO A 271 -33.29 -7.89 1.00
CA PRO A 271 -34.62 -8.29 0.53
C PRO A 271 -34.63 -9.69 -0.12
N TRP A 272 -33.52 -10.11 -0.74
CA TRP A 272 -33.42 -11.44 -1.34
C TRP A 272 -33.46 -12.57 -0.30
N LEU A 273 -32.89 -12.36 0.89
CA LEU A 273 -32.94 -13.36 1.97
C LEU A 273 -34.35 -13.56 2.52
N GLU A 274 -35.17 -12.52 2.51
CA GLU A 274 -36.53 -12.54 3.08
C GLU A 274 -37.59 -13.01 2.08
N GLY A 275 -37.32 -12.93 0.77
CA GLY A 275 -38.27 -13.25 -0.29
C GLY A 275 -38.16 -14.68 -0.84
N GLU A 276 -39.25 -15.17 -1.44
CA GLU A 276 -39.25 -16.39 -2.25
C GLU A 276 -38.63 -16.12 -3.63
N ASN A 277 -37.31 -16.26 -3.73
CA ASN A 277 -36.57 -15.96 -4.95
C ASN A 277 -36.25 -17.23 -5.76
N LYS A 278 -36.39 -17.13 -7.08
CA LYS A 278 -35.91 -18.15 -8.02
C LYS A 278 -34.41 -17.95 -8.25
N GLY A 279 -33.56 -18.56 -7.43
CA GLY A 279 -32.10 -18.51 -7.55
C GLY A 279 -31.40 -19.14 -6.34
N PRO A 280 -30.10 -18.85 -6.13
CA PRO A 280 -29.37 -19.45 -5.02
C PRO A 280 -30.00 -19.09 -3.68
N SER A 281 -30.08 -20.10 -2.80
CA SER A 281 -30.45 -19.92 -1.41
C SER A 281 -29.18 -19.62 -0.60
N PHE A 282 -29.35 -18.80 0.44
CA PHE A 282 -28.27 -18.40 1.33
C PHE A 282 -28.68 -18.74 2.75
N ILE A 283 -28.10 -19.81 3.29
CA ILE A 283 -28.39 -20.28 4.64
C ILE A 283 -27.33 -19.72 5.58
N LEU A 284 -27.75 -19.00 6.61
CA LEU A 284 -26.82 -18.49 7.63
C LEU A 284 -26.16 -19.69 8.35
N TRP A 285 -24.89 -19.92 8.07
CA TRP A 285 -24.11 -21.00 8.67
C TRP A 285 -23.57 -20.59 10.04
N GLY A 286 -23.12 -19.34 10.17
CA GLY A 286 -22.64 -18.83 11.44
C GLY A 286 -22.52 -17.32 11.48
N LYS A 287 -22.41 -16.81 12.71
CA LYS A 287 -22.22 -15.40 13.02
C LYS A 287 -21.20 -15.21 14.14
N TRP A 288 -20.39 -14.17 14.03
CA TRP A 288 -19.38 -13.82 15.02
C TRP A 288 -19.44 -12.32 15.33
N PRO A 289 -19.45 -11.92 16.61
CA PRO A 289 -19.32 -10.52 16.98
C PRO A 289 -17.92 -10.01 16.62
N LEU A 290 -17.84 -8.79 16.10
CA LEU A 290 -16.60 -8.13 15.72
C LEU A 290 -16.23 -7.01 16.72
N PRO A 291 -14.95 -6.63 16.82
CA PRO A 291 -14.48 -5.62 17.77
C PRO A 291 -15.12 -4.23 17.61
N ASP A 292 -15.63 -3.90 16.42
CA ASP A 292 -16.30 -2.63 16.11
C ASP A 292 -17.80 -2.63 16.43
N GLY A 293 -18.31 -3.66 17.11
CA GLY A 293 -19.72 -3.84 17.44
C GLY A 293 -20.58 -4.35 16.29
N SER A 294 -19.99 -4.59 15.12
CA SER A 294 -20.67 -5.26 14.02
C SER A 294 -20.57 -6.80 14.15
N GLU A 295 -21.12 -7.52 13.16
CA GLU A 295 -21.09 -8.97 13.09
C GLU A 295 -20.51 -9.43 11.75
N ALA A 296 -19.67 -10.45 11.77
CA ALA A 296 -19.35 -11.24 10.60
C ALA A 296 -20.45 -12.28 10.40
N LEU A 297 -21.02 -12.34 9.20
CA LEU A 297 -22.02 -13.34 8.83
C LEU A 297 -21.45 -14.22 7.72
N VAL A 298 -21.62 -15.52 7.87
CA VAL A 298 -21.16 -16.53 6.92
C VAL A 298 -22.38 -17.28 6.41
N TYR A 299 -22.67 -17.14 5.13
CA TYR A 299 -23.77 -17.81 4.46
C TYR A 299 -23.26 -18.97 3.62
N GLN A 300 -23.83 -20.14 3.82
CA GLN A 300 -23.69 -21.26 2.89
C GLN A 300 -24.56 -21.00 1.67
N ILE A 301 -24.00 -21.24 0.48
CA ILE A 301 -24.68 -21.01 -0.79
C ILE A 301 -25.16 -22.36 -1.32
N GLU A 302 -26.47 -22.52 -1.50
CA GLU A 302 -27.05 -23.69 -2.17
C GLU A 302 -27.60 -23.29 -3.55
N LYS A 303 -27.58 -24.26 -4.47
CA LYS A 303 -27.92 -24.05 -5.89
C LYS A 303 -29.39 -24.28 -6.17
#